data_AF-A0A9D8RIB7-F1
#
_entry.id   AF-A0A9D8RIB7-F1
#
_cell.length_a   1.000
_cell.length_b   1.000
_cell.length_c   1.000
_cell.angle_alpha   90.00
_cell.angle_beta   90.00
_cell.angle_gamma   90.00
#
_symmetry.space_group_name_H-M   'P 1'
#
loop_
_entity.id
_entity.type
_entity.pdbx_description
1 polymer ?
#
loop_
_entity_poly.entity_id
_entity_poly.type
_entity_poly.pdbx_seq_one_letter_code
_entity_poly.pdbx_strand_id
1 'polypeptide(L)'
;MNTNQIQGAGTRKKAYSLNDFLDACKNHKELVEINPDAQEEASNVLHISCDTTEETKVQILDQIALHGIDDFEYINTKPFRKGINGDHPLVDAYSFTHTFINIYISFCIVRTRNGWYIKSIHSNDSHSGFGDSMSIGEMIKLIGKK
;
A
#
# COMPACT_ATOMS: atom_id res chain seq x y z
N MET A 1 33.02 -17.27 -22.73
CA MET A 1 31.67 -17.71 -22.35
C MET A 1 31.68 -18.10 -20.88
N ASN A 2 31.03 -17.31 -20.01
CA ASN A 2 29.97 -17.77 -19.12
C ASN A 2 29.51 -16.59 -18.24
N THR A 3 28.49 -15.90 -18.73
CA THR A 3 27.60 -15.02 -17.99
C THR A 3 26.72 -15.89 -17.08
N ASN A 4 27.06 -15.93 -15.79
CA ASN A 4 26.21 -16.44 -14.71
C ASN A 4 26.09 -15.30 -13.69
N GLN A 5 24.96 -14.91 -13.15
CA GLN A 5 23.60 -15.46 -13.17
C GLN A 5 22.71 -14.31 -12.68
N ILE A 6 21.56 -14.16 -13.34
CA ILE A 6 20.49 -13.24 -13.01
C ILE A 6 20.03 -13.54 -11.56
N GLN A 7 20.28 -12.64 -10.61
CA GLN A 7 19.64 -12.68 -9.29
C GLN A 7 18.20 -12.17 -9.40
N GLY A 8 17.37 -12.98 -10.07
CA GLY A 8 15.91 -12.90 -10.01
C GLY A 8 15.43 -13.76 -8.84
N ALA A 9 15.45 -13.21 -7.63
CA ALA A 9 14.79 -13.80 -6.47
C ALA A 9 14.31 -12.66 -5.58
N GLY A 10 13.21 -12.01 -5.97
CA GLY A 10 12.49 -11.10 -5.08
C GLY A 10 12.14 -11.86 -3.82
N THR A 11 12.78 -11.52 -2.71
CA THR A 11 12.56 -12.13 -1.41
C THR A 11 11.10 -11.99 -1.02
N ARG A 12 10.37 -13.11 -0.94
CA ARG A 12 9.03 -13.19 -0.31
C ARG A 12 9.12 -13.05 1.22
N LYS A 13 9.99 -12.19 1.72
CA LYS A 13 10.22 -11.99 3.15
C LYS A 13 9.82 -10.56 3.48
N LYS A 14 8.85 -10.44 4.38
CA LYS A 14 8.42 -9.20 5.02
C LYS A 14 9.65 -8.48 5.61
N ALA A 15 9.83 -7.22 5.28
CA ALA A 15 10.86 -6.38 5.87
C ALA A 15 10.45 -5.86 7.26
N TYR A 16 9.15 -5.72 7.51
CA TYR A 16 8.62 -5.12 8.74
C TYR A 16 7.58 -6.02 9.43
N SER A 17 7.41 -5.80 10.73
CA SER A 17 6.31 -6.40 11.51
C SER A 17 5.02 -5.67 11.18
N LEU A 18 4.04 -6.39 10.63
CA LEU A 18 2.69 -5.84 10.43
C LEU A 18 2.04 -5.46 11.77
N ASN A 19 2.27 -6.26 12.82
CA ASN A 19 1.74 -5.97 14.15
C ASN A 19 2.21 -4.62 14.67
N ASP A 20 3.50 -4.32 14.52
CA ASP A 20 4.09 -3.07 15.01
C ASP A 20 3.58 -1.87 14.20
N PHE A 21 3.29 -2.07 12.91
CA PHE A 21 2.65 -1.07 12.08
C PHE A 21 1.21 -0.78 12.54
N LEU A 22 0.39 -1.82 12.76
CA LEU A 22 -0.98 -1.67 13.23
C LEU A 22 -1.04 -1.04 14.63
N ASP A 23 -0.12 -1.42 15.51
CA ASP A 23 0.04 -0.79 16.83
C ASP A 23 0.37 0.69 16.69
N ALA A 24 1.25 1.07 15.77
CA ALA A 24 1.55 2.48 15.50
C ALA A 24 0.34 3.23 14.94
N CYS A 25 -0.44 2.64 14.02
CA CYS A 25 -1.70 3.22 13.54
C CYS A 25 -2.70 3.47 14.68
N LYS A 26 -2.72 2.60 15.68
CA LYS A 26 -3.66 2.70 16.81
C LYS A 26 -3.19 3.70 17.86
N ASN A 27 -1.95 3.54 18.33
CA ASN A 27 -1.45 4.13 19.58
C ASN A 27 -0.38 5.22 19.36
N HIS A 28 0.25 5.27 18.20
CA HIS A 28 1.40 6.15 17.92
C HIS A 28 1.25 6.88 16.57
N LYS A 29 0.08 7.49 16.34
CA LYS A 29 -0.31 8.12 15.07
C LYS A 29 0.63 9.25 14.64
N GLU A 30 1.32 9.88 15.58
CA GLU A 30 2.37 10.87 15.35
C GLU A 30 3.61 10.29 14.66
N LEU A 31 3.86 8.98 14.82
CA LEU A 31 4.97 8.28 14.18
C LEU A 31 4.62 7.77 12.79
N VAL A 32 3.36 7.85 12.39
CA VAL A 32 2.89 7.41 11.07
C VAL A 32 2.67 8.63 10.19
N GLU A 33 3.31 8.65 9.04
CA GLU A 33 3.03 9.60 7.98
C GLU A 33 2.41 8.90 6.77
N ILE A 34 1.59 9.65 6.05
CA ILE A 34 0.95 9.18 4.83
C ILE A 34 1.47 10.05 3.68
N ASN A 35 1.85 9.42 2.58
CA ASN A 35 2.09 10.15 1.35
C ASN A 35 0.84 10.98 0.99
N PRO A 36 0.95 12.27 0.63
CA PRO A 36 -0.22 13.11 0.33
C PRO A 36 -1.16 12.50 -0.72
N ASP A 37 -0.62 11.94 -1.80
CA ASP A 37 -1.41 11.30 -2.86
C ASP A 37 -2.14 10.05 -2.30
N ALA A 38 -1.45 9.28 -1.45
CA ALA A 38 -2.04 8.13 -0.78
C ALA A 38 -3.11 8.50 0.24
N GLN A 39 -2.99 9.67 0.88
CA GLN A 39 -3.98 10.15 1.83
C GLN A 39 -5.26 10.59 1.12
N GLU A 40 -5.13 11.28 -0.01
CA GLU A 40 -6.25 11.64 -0.87
C GLU A 40 -6.97 10.38 -1.37
N GLU A 41 -6.23 9.43 -1.92
CA GLU A 41 -6.79 8.17 -2.42
C GLU A 41 -7.43 7.34 -1.29
N ALA A 42 -6.78 7.24 -0.13
CA ALA A 42 -7.34 6.61 1.06
C ALA A 42 -8.65 7.24 1.49
N SER A 43 -8.74 8.58 1.49
CA SER A 43 -9.96 9.29 1.90
C SER A 43 -11.14 8.97 0.98
N ASN A 44 -10.88 8.83 -0.32
CA ASN A 44 -11.89 8.46 -1.31
C ASN A 44 -12.36 7.01 -1.13
N VAL A 45 -11.43 6.06 -1.00
CA VAL A 45 -11.78 4.63 -0.91
C VAL A 45 -12.37 4.22 0.45
N LEU A 46 -12.03 4.94 1.52
CA LEU A 46 -12.58 4.75 2.87
C LEU A 46 -13.78 5.66 3.16
N HIS A 47 -14.19 6.51 2.21
CA HIS A 47 -15.29 7.47 2.36
C HIS A 47 -15.12 8.40 3.58
N ILE A 48 -13.89 8.88 3.79
CA ILE A 48 -13.54 9.79 4.88
C ILE A 48 -13.64 11.23 4.38
N SER A 49 -14.40 12.05 5.10
CA SER A 49 -14.51 13.48 4.87
C SER A 49 -14.29 14.20 6.20
N CYS A 50 -13.23 15.00 6.27
CA CYS A 50 -12.88 15.82 7.43
C CYS A 50 -12.50 17.23 6.97
N ASP A 51 -12.55 18.18 7.90
CA ASP A 51 -12.25 19.59 7.61
C ASP A 51 -10.74 19.84 7.49
N THR A 52 -9.92 18.96 8.08
CA THR A 52 -8.47 19.10 8.10
C THR A 52 -7.73 17.84 7.63
N THR A 53 -6.52 18.04 7.12
CA THR A 53 -5.65 16.94 6.69
C THR A 53 -5.22 16.05 7.86
N GLU A 54 -5.01 16.61 9.06
CA GLU A 54 -4.63 15.80 10.22
C GLU A 54 -5.79 14.93 10.71
N GLU A 55 -7.03 15.44 10.72
CA GLU A 55 -8.21 14.62 11.05
C GLU A 55 -8.41 13.50 10.03
N THR A 56 -8.30 13.80 8.73
CA THR A 56 -8.37 12.78 7.67
C THR A 56 -7.33 11.70 7.88
N LYS A 57 -6.09 12.06 8.19
CA LYS A 57 -5.01 11.13 8.51
C LYS A 57 -5.39 10.26 9.70
N VAL A 58 -5.82 10.86 10.82
CA VAL A 58 -6.21 10.12 12.04
C VAL A 58 -7.32 9.11 11.73
N GLN A 59 -8.36 9.51 10.99
CA GLN A 59 -9.44 8.61 10.61
C GLN A 59 -8.97 7.46 9.70
N ILE A 60 -8.06 7.72 8.75
CA ILE A 60 -7.48 6.66 7.91
C ILE A 60 -6.74 5.64 8.78
N LEU A 61 -5.91 6.11 9.72
CA LEU A 61 -5.15 5.24 10.61
C LEU A 61 -6.06 4.42 11.54
N ASP A 62 -7.12 5.03 12.06
CA ASP A 62 -8.13 4.33 12.85
C ASP A 62 -8.83 3.24 12.03
N GLN A 63 -9.24 3.53 10.79
CA GLN A 63 -9.85 2.53 9.91
C GLN A 63 -8.92 1.35 9.61
N ILE A 64 -7.63 1.61 9.39
CA ILE A 64 -6.63 0.55 9.21
C ILE A 64 -6.48 -0.28 10.49
N ALA A 65 -6.43 0.36 11.66
CA ALA A 65 -6.24 -0.29 12.95
C ALA A 65 -7.46 -1.07 13.47
N LEU A 66 -8.64 -0.92 12.85
CA LEU A 66 -9.81 -1.75 13.13
C LEU A 66 -9.61 -3.21 12.67
N HIS A 67 -8.72 -3.44 11.71
CA HIS A 67 -8.42 -4.77 11.17
C HIS A 67 -7.34 -5.46 12.01
N GLY A 68 -7.52 -6.75 12.24
CA GLY A 68 -6.52 -7.62 12.87
C GLY A 68 -5.44 -8.06 11.88
N ILE A 69 -4.34 -8.60 12.38
CA ILE A 69 -3.22 -9.11 11.55
C ILE A 69 -3.71 -10.13 10.52
N ASP A 70 -4.67 -10.98 10.90
CA ASP A 70 -5.18 -12.06 10.07
C ASP A 70 -6.06 -11.57 8.90
N ASP A 71 -6.52 -10.31 8.95
CA ASP A 71 -7.27 -9.68 7.86
C ASP A 71 -6.36 -9.22 6.72
N PHE A 72 -5.05 -9.17 6.94
CA PHE A 72 -4.07 -8.73 5.94
C PHE A 72 -3.37 -9.91 5.27
N GLU A 73 -3.51 -9.97 3.95
CA GLU A 73 -2.73 -10.84 3.09
C GLU A 73 -1.46 -10.14 2.62
N TYR A 74 -0.31 -10.79 2.82
CA TYR A 74 0.96 -10.26 2.34
C TYR A 74 1.12 -10.48 0.83
N ILE A 75 1.52 -9.44 0.11
CA ILE A 75 1.65 -9.46 -1.35
C ILE A 75 3.12 -9.57 -1.75
N ASN A 76 3.94 -8.58 -1.40
CA ASN A 76 5.36 -8.54 -1.74
C ASN A 76 6.14 -7.50 -0.93
N THR A 77 7.47 -7.56 -1.06
CA THR A 77 8.39 -6.53 -0.61
C THR A 77 9.18 -6.02 -1.80
N LYS A 78 9.22 -4.71 -2.02
CA LYS A 78 9.98 -4.08 -3.12
C LYS A 78 10.72 -2.82 -2.66
N PRO A 79 11.89 -2.50 -3.22
CA PRO A 79 12.57 -1.24 -2.93
C PRO A 79 11.73 -0.02 -3.36
N PHE A 80 11.70 1.02 -2.52
CA PHE A 80 11.07 2.29 -2.89
C PHE A 80 11.97 3.06 -3.86
N ARG A 81 11.78 2.84 -5.17
CA ARG A 81 12.62 3.46 -6.21
C ARG A 81 12.66 4.99 -6.19
N LYS A 82 11.53 5.65 -5.93
CA LYS A 82 11.48 7.13 -5.78
C LYS A 82 12.14 7.59 -4.49
N GLY A 83 12.07 6.76 -3.45
CA GLY A 83 12.61 7.03 -2.13
C GLY A 83 11.85 8.11 -1.37
N ILE A 84 12.33 8.41 -0.16
CA ILE A 84 11.84 9.47 0.73
C ILE A 84 13.08 10.17 1.30
N ASN A 85 13.22 11.47 1.03
CA ASN A 85 14.39 12.25 1.49
C ASN A 85 15.75 11.63 1.12
N GLY A 86 15.82 11.00 -0.06
CA GLY A 86 17.03 10.31 -0.54
C GLY A 86 17.24 8.89 0.02
N ASP A 87 16.41 8.43 0.96
CA ASP A 87 16.40 7.04 1.42
C ASP A 87 15.53 6.17 0.50
N HIS A 88 15.95 4.93 0.27
CA HIS A 88 15.27 3.97 -0.60
C HIS A 88 14.93 2.69 0.19
N PRO A 89 14.03 2.79 1.19
CA PRO A 89 13.71 1.65 2.03
C PRO A 89 13.02 0.54 1.23
N LEU A 90 13.07 -0.68 1.77
CA LEU A 90 12.15 -1.73 1.33
C LEU A 90 10.72 -1.33 1.72
N VAL A 91 9.74 -1.69 0.90
CA VAL A 91 8.32 -1.43 1.14
C VAL A 91 7.61 -2.76 1.14
N ASP A 92 6.92 -3.06 2.23
CA ASP A 92 6.03 -4.21 2.30
C ASP A 92 4.64 -3.78 1.81
N ALA A 93 4.03 -4.64 1.00
CA ALA A 93 2.68 -4.46 0.48
C ALA A 93 1.77 -5.57 0.99
N TYR A 94 0.57 -5.18 1.40
CA TYR A 94 -0.49 -6.04 1.89
C TYR A 94 -1.82 -5.68 1.24
N SER A 95 -2.76 -6.62 1.25
CA SER A 95 -4.17 -6.35 0.98
C SER A 95 -5.03 -6.77 2.15
N PHE A 96 -6.14 -6.09 2.37
CA PHE A 96 -7.18 -6.47 3.32
C PHE A 96 -8.55 -6.11 2.75
N THR A 97 -9.59 -6.81 3.20
CA THR A 97 -10.95 -6.51 2.77
C THR A 97 -11.58 -5.53 3.77
N HIS A 98 -12.04 -4.40 3.26
CA HIS A 98 -12.84 -3.47 4.04
C HIS A 98 -14.25 -3.40 3.47
N THR A 99 -15.23 -3.79 4.29
CA THR A 99 -16.63 -3.88 3.88
C THR A 99 -16.81 -4.88 2.72
N PHE A 100 -16.75 -4.44 1.45
CA PHE A 100 -16.87 -5.29 0.26
C PHE A 100 -15.78 -5.05 -0.78
N ILE A 101 -14.79 -4.21 -0.46
CA ILE A 101 -13.70 -3.86 -1.38
C ILE A 101 -12.36 -4.37 -0.83
N ASN A 102 -11.49 -4.79 -1.75
CA ASN A 102 -10.11 -5.08 -1.42
C ASN A 102 -9.30 -3.79 -1.46
N ILE A 103 -8.66 -3.47 -0.34
CA ILE A 103 -7.76 -2.35 -0.18
C ILE A 103 -6.33 -2.88 -0.20
N TYR A 104 -5.47 -2.20 -0.94
CA TYR A 104 -4.05 -2.45 -1.06
C TYR A 104 -3.30 -1.35 -0.36
N ILE A 105 -2.46 -1.71 0.59
CA ILE A 105 -1.63 -0.77 1.35
C ILE A 105 -0.17 -1.16 1.20
N SER A 106 0.69 -0.14 1.06
CA SER A 106 2.14 -0.35 1.11
C SER A 106 2.81 0.64 2.05
N PHE A 107 3.72 0.15 2.89
CA PHE A 107 4.37 0.95 3.93
C PHE A 107 5.81 0.54 4.19
N CYS A 108 6.55 1.44 4.83
CA CYS A 108 7.95 1.25 5.21
C CYS A 108 8.32 2.07 6.44
N ILE A 109 9.52 1.86 6.98
CA ILE A 109 10.11 2.74 8.00
C ILE A 109 11.06 3.71 7.32
N VAL A 110 10.93 5.01 7.64
CA VAL A 110 11.86 6.07 7.23
C VAL A 110 12.89 6.28 8.33
N ARG A 111 14.15 5.97 8.03
CA ARG A 111 15.23 5.96 9.03
C ARG A 111 15.51 7.32 9.66
N THR A 112 15.40 8.41 8.90
CA THR A 112 15.77 9.76 9.36
C THR A 112 14.95 10.25 10.55
N ARG A 113 13.73 9.73 10.72
CA ARG A 113 12.81 10.09 11.80
C ARG A 113 12.33 8.90 12.61
N ASN A 114 12.83 7.70 12.30
CA ASN A 114 12.41 6.44 12.92
C ASN A 114 10.88 6.28 12.99
N GLY A 115 10.20 6.54 11.87
CA GLY A 115 8.74 6.56 11.79
C GLY A 115 8.22 5.77 10.59
N TRP A 116 6.96 5.36 10.68
CA TRP A 116 6.25 4.68 9.62
C TRP A 116 5.87 5.64 8.50
N TYR A 117 5.88 5.13 7.28
CA TYR A 117 5.44 5.86 6.11
C TYR A 117 4.57 4.96 5.24
N ILE A 118 3.31 5.36 5.10
CA ILE A 118 2.37 4.77 4.17
C ILE A 118 2.64 5.39 2.80
N LYS A 119 3.16 4.56 1.90
CA LYS A 119 3.51 4.96 0.54
C LYS A 119 2.29 5.04 -0.37
N SER A 120 1.35 4.13 -0.23
CA SER A 120 0.15 4.05 -1.09
C SER A 120 -0.99 3.33 -0.39
N ILE A 121 -2.21 3.78 -0.65
CA ILE A 121 -3.47 3.10 -0.31
C ILE A 121 -4.38 3.25 -1.53
N HIS A 122 -4.92 2.15 -2.04
CA HIS A 122 -5.89 2.14 -3.14
C HIS A 122 -6.78 0.90 -3.07
N SER A 123 -7.86 0.87 -3.83
CA SER A 123 -8.73 -0.30 -3.96
C SER A 123 -8.70 -0.87 -5.39
N ASN A 124 -9.15 -2.11 -5.57
CA ASN A 124 -9.32 -2.68 -6.92
C ASN A 124 -10.33 -1.91 -7.79
N ASP A 125 -11.26 -1.17 -7.18
CA ASP A 125 -12.23 -0.31 -7.89
C ASP A 125 -11.68 1.10 -8.14
N SER A 126 -10.50 1.41 -7.62
CA SER A 126 -9.81 2.67 -7.91
C SER A 126 -9.27 2.59 -9.33
N HIS A 127 -10.07 3.04 -10.30
CA HIS A 127 -9.61 3.34 -11.65
C HIS A 127 -8.66 4.56 -11.61
N SER A 128 -7.46 4.37 -11.06
CA SER A 128 -6.38 5.36 -11.03
C SER A 128 -5.01 4.68 -11.02
N GLY A 129 -4.70 4.04 -12.15
CA GLY A 129 -3.36 4.13 -12.73
C GLY A 129 -2.18 3.50 -11.98
N PHE A 130 -2.13 2.17 -11.86
CA PHE A 130 -0.85 1.43 -11.90
C PHE A 130 -1.04 -0.04 -12.36
N GLY A 131 -1.08 -0.26 -13.68
CA GLY A 131 -0.66 -1.52 -14.31
C GLY A 131 -1.75 -2.53 -14.74
N ASP A 132 -2.17 -2.41 -16.00
CA ASP A 132 -2.77 -3.44 -16.88
C ASP A 132 -3.88 -4.35 -16.31
N SER A 133 -5.10 -3.82 -16.21
CA SER A 133 -6.31 -4.64 -16.35
C SER A 133 -6.90 -4.44 -17.75
N MET A 134 -6.82 -5.48 -18.58
CA MET A 134 -7.41 -5.52 -19.91
C MET A 134 -8.90 -5.18 -19.85
N SER A 135 -9.35 -4.20 -20.65
CA SER A 135 -10.75 -3.75 -20.61
C SER A 135 -11.71 -4.83 -21.16
N ILE A 136 -12.98 -4.83 -20.72
CA ILE A 136 -14.01 -5.73 -21.27
C ILE A 136 -14.11 -5.65 -22.80
N GLY A 137 -13.85 -4.46 -23.38
CA GLY A 137 -13.81 -4.27 -24.84
C GLY A 137 -12.65 -5.01 -25.55
N GLU A 138 -11.52 -5.21 -24.86
CA GLU A 138 -10.38 -5.99 -25.35
C GLU A 138 -10.64 -7.50 -25.24
N MET A 139 -11.35 -7.95 -24.21
CA MET A 139 -11.81 -9.35 -24.10
C MET A 139 -12.78 -9.73 -25.24
N ILE A 140 -13.72 -8.85 -25.61
CA ILE A 140 -14.68 -9.13 -26.70
C ILE A 140 -13.97 -9.29 -28.06
N LYS A 141 -12.88 -8.56 -28.31
CA LYS A 141 -12.08 -8.70 -29.53
C LYS A 141 -11.34 -10.05 -29.65
N LEU A 142 -11.04 -10.71 -28.53
CA LEU A 142 -10.42 -12.04 -28.50
C LEU A 142 -11.42 -13.17 -28.78
N ILE A 143 -12.68 -13.00 -28.35
CA ILE A 143 -13.74 -14.00 -28.54
C ILE A 143 -14.34 -13.92 -29.95
N GLY A 144 -14.26 -12.75 -30.60
CA GLY A 144 -14.78 -12.49 -31.95
C GLY A 144 -13.90 -12.93 -33.12
N LYS A 145 -12.74 -13.56 -32.89
CA LYS A 145 -11.94 -14.18 -33.98
C LYS A 145 -12.21 -15.68 -34.06
N LYS A 146 -13.27 -16.03 -34.77
CA LYS A 146 -13.39 -17.31 -35.48
C LYS A 146 -13.73 -17.03 -36.94
#